data_AF-A0A259RPF9-F1
#
_entry.id   AF-A0A259RPF9-F1
#
_cell.length_a   1.000
_cell.length_b   1.000
_cell.length_c   1.000
_cell.angle_alpha   90.00
_cell.angle_beta   90.00
_cell.angle_gamma   90.00
#
_symmetry.space_group_name_H-M   'P 1'
#
loop_
_entity.id
_entity.type
_entity.pdbx_description
1 polymer ?
#
loop_
_entity_poly.entity_id
_entity_poly.type
_entity_poly.pdbx_seq_one_letter_code
_entity_poly.pdbx_strand_id
1 'polypeptide(L)'
;MTSRKCSTTRTFLKRRTHNVARFRVMGIDPGSVTMGVAVLDFERGSATQIYLQSVSLKPHGSFTARLGAIYAEVDRLIDTHAPDEFAIEQIFMYRSPESSLKLAQARGVAIAAAVGHGLTVHEYMPAVVKQAVVGTGRADKLQVQHMIKRLLSLSESPPADGADAAAVALCHCYRRTSLAGISADEVGVEKTAMQLLAQSRYRRRSR
;
A
#
# COMPACT_ATOMS: atom_id res chain seq x y z
N MET A 1 29.55 -60.70 17.76
CA MET A 1 30.32 -59.50 17.36
C MET A 1 29.96 -59.23 15.91
N THR A 2 29.32 -58.17 15.44
CA THR A 2 29.07 -56.81 15.93
C THR A 2 27.83 -56.22 15.24
N SER A 3 27.00 -55.55 16.04
CA SER A 3 25.97 -54.58 15.67
C SER A 3 26.48 -53.48 14.75
N ARG A 4 25.68 -53.02 13.77
CA ARG A 4 25.65 -51.61 13.33
C ARG A 4 24.23 -51.16 13.04
N LYS A 5 23.73 -50.29 13.92
CA LYS A 5 22.49 -49.52 13.80
C LYS A 5 22.59 -48.57 12.62
N CYS A 6 21.61 -48.57 11.73
CA CYS A 6 21.39 -47.50 10.76
C CYS A 6 20.78 -46.30 11.51
N SER A 7 21.61 -45.30 11.81
CA SER A 7 21.17 -44.06 12.46
C SER A 7 20.68 -43.07 11.41
N THR A 8 19.38 -42.81 11.42
CA THR A 8 18.71 -41.75 10.68
C THR A 8 19.29 -40.38 11.06
N THR A 9 20.21 -39.85 10.26
CA THR A 9 20.64 -38.45 10.41
C THR A 9 19.59 -37.58 9.74
N ARG A 10 18.60 -37.19 10.53
CA ARG A 10 17.60 -36.17 10.20
C ARG A 10 18.34 -34.84 10.13
N THR A 11 18.84 -34.49 8.95
CA THR A 11 19.49 -33.19 8.70
C THR A 11 18.46 -32.09 8.96
N PHE A 12 18.55 -31.49 10.14
CA PHE A 12 17.81 -30.29 10.51
C PHE A 12 18.27 -29.18 9.56
N LEU A 13 17.50 -28.95 8.50
CA LEU A 13 17.70 -27.82 7.60
C LEU A 13 17.48 -26.55 8.41
N LYS A 14 18.58 -25.92 8.82
CA LYS A 14 18.64 -24.65 9.54
C LYS A 14 17.85 -23.62 8.73
N ARG A 15 16.62 -23.32 9.15
CA ARG A 15 15.76 -22.29 8.55
C ARG A 15 16.56 -20.99 8.50
N ARG A 16 16.94 -20.54 7.30
CA ARG A 16 17.50 -19.21 7.08
C ARG A 16 16.40 -18.22 7.43
N THR A 17 16.45 -17.61 8.61
CA THR A 17 15.63 -16.45 8.93
C THR A 17 16.03 -15.34 7.95
N HIS A 18 15.21 -15.08 6.93
CA HIS A 18 15.45 -13.99 5.99
C HIS A 18 15.16 -12.71 6.76
N ASN A 19 16.23 -12.04 7.21
CA ASN A 19 16.11 -10.74 7.87
C ASN A 19 15.77 -9.71 6.78
N VAL A 20 14.47 -9.45 6.59
CA VAL A 20 14.04 -8.41 5.65
C VAL A 20 14.42 -7.07 6.26
N ALA A 21 15.36 -6.38 5.62
CA ALA A 21 15.68 -5.02 5.99
C ALA A 21 14.42 -4.15 5.87
N ARG A 22 14.24 -3.24 6.83
CA ARG A 22 13.20 -2.21 6.77
C ARG A 22 13.33 -1.42 5.47
N PHE A 23 12.23 -1.20 4.77
CA PHE A 23 12.15 -0.33 3.59
C PHE A 23 10.97 0.61 3.71
N ARG A 24 11.06 1.75 3.03
CA ARG A 24 10.09 2.84 3.06
C ARG A 24 9.44 3.02 1.70
N VAL A 25 8.12 3.11 1.71
CA VAL A 25 7.30 3.22 0.50
C VAL A 25 6.47 4.48 0.57
N MET A 26 6.51 5.28 -0.50
CA MET A 26 5.57 6.37 -0.72
C MET A 26 4.44 5.91 -1.64
N GLY A 27 3.20 5.94 -1.14
CA GLY A 27 2.00 5.73 -1.93
C GLY A 27 1.34 7.05 -2.32
N ILE A 28 0.96 7.20 -3.59
CA ILE A 28 0.22 8.35 -4.10
C ILE A 28 -1.08 7.89 -4.77
N ASP A 29 -2.17 8.60 -4.47
CA ASP A 29 -3.43 8.56 -5.21
C ASP A 29 -3.69 9.96 -5.79
N PRO A 30 -3.24 10.25 -7.02
CA PRO A 30 -3.34 11.58 -7.59
C PRO A 30 -4.78 11.82 -8.08
N GLY A 31 -5.37 12.95 -7.72
CA GLY A 31 -6.63 13.43 -8.27
C GLY A 31 -6.46 14.79 -8.92
N SER A 32 -7.48 15.23 -9.68
CA SER A 32 -7.45 16.57 -10.27
C SER A 32 -7.66 17.70 -9.25
N VAL A 33 -8.18 17.37 -8.06
CA VAL A 33 -8.66 18.33 -7.06
C VAL A 33 -8.09 18.03 -5.68
N THR A 34 -7.90 16.77 -5.36
CA THR A 34 -7.26 16.27 -4.14
C THR A 34 -6.19 15.27 -4.54
N MET A 35 -5.16 15.12 -3.71
CA MET A 35 -4.14 14.09 -3.86
C MET A 35 -3.96 13.40 -2.52
N GLY A 36 -4.19 12.08 -2.49
CA GLY A 36 -3.86 11.25 -1.36
C GLY A 36 -2.36 10.98 -1.32
N VAL A 37 -1.76 11.08 -0.14
CA VAL A 37 -0.35 10.72 0.08
C VAL A 37 -0.20 9.91 1.35
N ALA A 38 0.61 8.85 1.27
CA ALA A 38 1.02 8.08 2.43
C ALA A 38 2.50 7.68 2.31
N VAL A 39 3.22 7.71 3.44
CA VAL A 39 4.57 7.14 3.55
C VAL A 39 4.54 6.10 4.66
N LEU A 40 4.94 4.88 4.33
CA LEU A 40 4.93 3.74 5.23
C LEU A 40 6.34 3.16 5.35
N ASP A 41 6.74 2.83 6.57
CA ASP A 41 7.85 1.90 6.79
C ASP A 41 7.32 0.48 6.91
N PHE A 42 8.02 -0.47 6.29
CA PHE A 42 7.67 -1.88 6.35
C PHE A 42 8.83 -2.71 6.87
N GLU A 43 8.58 -3.46 7.93
CA GLU A 43 9.55 -4.36 8.55
C GLU A 43 8.82 -5.58 9.13
N ARG A 44 9.38 -6.78 8.95
CA ARG A 44 8.88 -8.04 9.56
C ARG A 44 7.37 -8.28 9.32
N GLY A 45 6.89 -7.96 8.13
CA GLY A 45 5.48 -8.17 7.76
C GLY A 45 4.50 -7.12 8.32
N SER A 46 4.99 -6.09 9.00
CA SER A 46 4.16 -5.01 9.57
C SER A 46 4.48 -3.66 8.94
N ALA A 47 3.45 -2.85 8.75
CA ALA A 47 3.56 -1.49 8.24
C ALA A 47 3.38 -0.47 9.38
N THR A 48 4.22 0.56 9.39
CA THR A 48 4.12 1.71 10.29
C THR A 48 3.88 2.97 9.48
N GLN A 49 2.87 3.76 9.85
CA GLN A 49 2.59 5.03 9.20
C GLN A 49 3.59 6.10 9.62
N ILE A 50 4.26 6.71 8.64
CA ILE A 50 5.20 7.83 8.82
C ILE A 50 4.53 9.15 8.46
N TYR A 51 3.77 9.15 7.37
CA TYR A 51 3.00 10.29 6.91
C TYR A 51 1.72 9.83 6.21
N LEU A 52 0.62 10.54 6.40
CA LEU A 52 -0.65 10.26 5.73
C LEU A 52 -1.48 11.54 5.68
N GLN A 53 -1.76 12.04 4.48
CA GLN A 53 -2.59 13.24 4.27
C GLN A 53 -3.43 13.15 3.00
N SER A 54 -4.48 13.99 2.95
CA SER A 54 -5.16 14.38 1.71
C SER A 54 -4.81 15.83 1.43
N VAL A 55 -4.12 16.07 0.32
CA VAL A 55 -3.64 17.39 -0.11
C VAL A 55 -4.70 18.02 -1.01
N SER A 56 -5.20 19.19 -0.61
CA SER A 56 -6.17 19.95 -1.42
C SER A 56 -5.43 20.74 -2.50
N LEU A 57 -5.75 20.47 -3.77
CA LEU A 57 -5.17 21.18 -4.91
C LEU A 57 -6.02 22.39 -5.34
N LYS A 58 -7.26 22.50 -4.86
CA LYS A 58 -8.18 23.63 -5.19
C LYS A 58 -7.55 25.02 -5.02
N PRO A 59 -6.78 25.30 -3.95
CA PRO A 59 -6.23 26.64 -3.73
C PRO A 59 -5.26 27.12 -4.83
N HIS A 60 -4.70 26.20 -5.63
CA HIS A 60 -3.73 26.54 -6.66
C HIS A 60 -4.37 27.03 -7.97
N GLY A 61 -5.70 27.11 -8.06
CA GLY A 61 -6.40 27.73 -9.19
C GLY A 61 -6.48 26.85 -10.45
N SER A 62 -5.79 27.25 -11.52
CA SER A 62 -5.89 26.60 -12.82
C SER A 62 -5.46 25.13 -12.76
N PHE A 63 -5.88 24.32 -13.74
CA PHE A 63 -5.45 22.91 -13.77
C PHE A 63 -3.93 22.76 -13.94
N THR A 64 -3.30 23.59 -14.77
CA THR A 64 -1.84 23.58 -14.95
C THR A 64 -1.08 24.00 -13.68
N ALA A 65 -1.60 24.99 -12.93
CA ALA A 65 -1.02 25.35 -11.64
C ALA A 65 -1.15 24.23 -10.60
N ARG A 66 -2.28 23.48 -10.62
CA ARG A 66 -2.45 22.27 -9.81
C ARG A 66 -1.46 21.16 -10.17
N LEU A 67 -1.12 20.99 -11.45
CA LEU A 67 -0.04 20.08 -11.84
C LEU A 67 1.30 20.48 -11.21
N GLY A 68 1.65 21.77 -11.26
CA GLY A 68 2.84 22.27 -10.57
C GLY A 68 2.83 22.01 -9.07
N ALA A 69 1.67 22.17 -8.42
CA ALA A 69 1.51 21.86 -7.00
C ALA A 69 1.67 20.37 -6.67
N ILE A 70 1.17 19.47 -7.54
CA ILE A 70 1.41 18.01 -7.39
C ILE A 70 2.91 17.72 -7.46
N TYR A 71 3.62 18.26 -8.46
CA TYR A 71 5.06 18.05 -8.60
C TYR A 71 5.80 18.50 -7.34
N ALA A 72 5.58 19.76 -6.94
CA ALA A 72 6.28 20.37 -5.82
C ALA A 72 6.01 19.63 -4.50
N GLU A 73 4.78 19.16 -4.29
CA GLU A 73 4.44 18.43 -3.07
C GLU A 73 5.05 17.02 -3.05
N VAL A 74 5.03 16.30 -4.17
CA VAL A 74 5.69 14.98 -4.26
C VAL A 74 7.21 15.12 -4.07
N ASP A 75 7.83 16.08 -4.76
CA ASP A 75 9.25 16.43 -4.64
C ASP A 75 9.64 16.72 -3.19
N ARG A 76 8.91 17.63 -2.54
CA ARG A 76 9.10 17.98 -1.12
C ARG A 76 8.98 16.77 -0.20
N LEU A 77 8.00 15.90 -0.43
CA LEU A 77 7.76 14.72 0.40
C LEU A 77 8.84 13.65 0.20
N ILE A 78 9.38 13.51 -1.01
CA ILE A 78 10.50 12.61 -1.29
C ILE A 78 11.74 13.10 -0.55
N ASP A 79 12.06 14.39 -0.63
CA ASP A 79 13.17 14.99 0.12
C ASP A 79 12.99 14.84 1.64
N THR A 80 11.78 15.06 2.14
CA THR A 80 11.48 15.02 3.57
C THR A 80 11.56 13.61 4.15
N HIS A 81 11.03 12.63 3.41
CA HIS A 81 10.85 11.28 3.94
C HIS A 81 11.81 10.24 3.38
N ALA A 82 12.56 10.54 2.32
CA ALA A 82 13.50 9.65 1.66
C ALA A 82 12.93 8.22 1.47
N PRO A 83 11.82 8.05 0.74
CA PRO A 83 11.30 6.72 0.43
C PRO A 83 12.30 5.94 -0.43
N ASP A 84 12.33 4.61 -0.28
CA ASP A 84 13.11 3.72 -1.15
C ASP A 84 12.36 3.44 -2.46
N GLU A 85 11.03 3.38 -2.38
CA GLU A 85 10.15 2.98 -3.47
C GLU A 85 8.90 3.86 -3.55
N PHE A 86 8.38 4.00 -4.76
CA PHE A 86 7.18 4.79 -5.04
C PHE A 86 6.09 3.89 -5.61
N ALA A 87 4.88 3.97 -5.06
CA ALA A 87 3.73 3.18 -5.45
C ALA A 87 2.56 4.10 -5.86
N ILE A 88 1.90 3.78 -6.96
CA ILE A 88 0.81 4.59 -7.51
C ILE A 88 -0.31 3.72 -8.06
N GLU A 89 -1.56 4.18 -7.93
CA GLU A 89 -2.69 3.48 -8.54
C GLU A 89 -2.64 3.57 -10.08
N GLN A 90 -3.06 2.50 -10.75
CA GLN A 90 -3.31 2.49 -12.19
C GLN A 90 -4.68 3.06 -12.52
N ILE A 91 -4.72 3.78 -13.62
CA ILE A 91 -5.95 4.29 -14.20
C ILE A 91 -6.78 3.12 -14.73
N PHE A 92 -7.93 2.84 -14.12
CA PHE A 92 -8.90 1.86 -14.61
C PHE A 92 -10.25 2.53 -14.89
N MET A 93 -10.50 2.79 -16.17
CA MET A 93 -11.80 3.10 -16.79
C MET A 93 -12.61 4.26 -16.15
N TYR A 94 -12.60 5.43 -16.79
CA TYR A 94 -13.38 6.58 -16.34
C TYR A 94 -14.63 6.83 -17.17
N ARG A 95 -15.62 7.47 -16.53
CA ARG A 95 -16.92 7.82 -17.12
C ARG A 95 -16.84 8.87 -18.23
N SER A 96 -15.80 9.72 -18.25
CA SER A 96 -15.62 10.73 -19.30
C SER A 96 -14.15 10.82 -19.76
N PRO A 97 -13.91 11.02 -21.08
CA PRO A 97 -12.56 11.21 -21.63
C PRO A 97 -11.81 12.39 -21.00
N GLU A 98 -12.49 13.52 -20.74
CA GLU A 98 -11.86 14.74 -20.21
C GLU A 98 -11.30 14.52 -18.80
N SER A 99 -12.07 13.90 -17.90
CA SER A 99 -11.61 13.60 -16.54
C SER A 99 -10.47 12.59 -16.55
N SER A 100 -10.50 11.63 -17.48
CA SER A 100 -9.41 10.67 -17.69
C SER A 100 -8.11 11.37 -18.02
N LEU A 101 -8.17 12.34 -18.94
CA LEU A 101 -6.99 13.04 -19.42
C LEU A 101 -6.37 13.91 -18.32
N LYS A 102 -7.20 14.64 -17.55
CA LYS A 102 -6.73 15.42 -16.39
C LYS A 102 -6.07 14.53 -15.34
N LEU A 103 -6.65 13.36 -15.07
CA LEU A 103 -6.10 12.40 -14.13
C LEU A 103 -4.78 11.79 -14.66
N ALA A 104 -4.73 11.42 -15.93
CA ALA A 104 -3.48 10.95 -16.56
C ALA A 104 -2.36 11.99 -16.48
N GLN A 105 -2.67 13.27 -16.70
CA GLN A 105 -1.71 14.36 -16.56
C GLN A 105 -1.23 14.53 -15.10
N ALA A 106 -2.14 14.56 -14.13
CA ALA A 106 -1.81 14.62 -12.71
C ALA A 106 -0.91 13.45 -12.26
N ARG A 107 -1.27 12.24 -12.70
CA ARG A 107 -0.49 11.02 -12.47
C ARG A 107 0.89 11.08 -13.11
N GLY A 108 0.98 11.51 -14.37
CA GLY A 108 2.24 11.64 -15.09
C GLY A 108 3.20 12.59 -14.39
N VAL A 109 2.69 13.68 -13.81
CA VAL A 109 3.50 14.64 -13.04
C VAL A 109 4.01 14.04 -11.74
N ALA A 110 3.18 13.30 -10.99
CA ALA A 110 3.62 12.61 -9.78
C ALA A 110 4.71 11.57 -10.08
N ILE A 111 4.58 10.82 -11.17
CA ILE A 111 5.58 9.85 -11.63
C ILE A 111 6.87 10.55 -12.05
N ALA A 112 6.77 11.66 -12.79
CA ALA A 112 7.93 12.43 -13.22
C ALA A 112 8.74 12.95 -12.02
N ALA A 113 8.07 13.43 -10.97
CA ALA A 113 8.73 13.82 -9.72
C ALA A 113 9.46 12.63 -9.09
N ALA A 114 8.80 11.48 -8.94
CA ALA A 114 9.40 10.28 -8.34
C ALA A 114 10.62 9.77 -9.13
N VAL A 115 10.51 9.66 -10.46
CA VAL A 115 11.61 9.21 -11.32
C VAL A 115 12.74 10.24 -11.38
N GLY A 116 12.44 11.53 -11.27
CA GLY A 116 13.43 12.60 -11.16
C GLY A 116 14.35 12.44 -9.94
N HIS A 117 13.86 11.80 -8.89
CA HIS A 117 14.61 11.42 -7.68
C HIS A 117 15.24 10.02 -7.76
N GLY A 118 15.16 9.34 -8.90
CA GLY A 118 15.70 7.99 -9.09
C GLY A 118 14.90 6.87 -8.43
N LEU A 119 13.66 7.14 -7.97
CA LEU A 119 12.82 6.12 -7.35
C LEU A 119 12.26 5.14 -8.38
N THR A 120 12.20 3.87 -8.00
CA THR A 120 11.47 2.88 -8.79
C THR A 120 9.97 3.05 -8.56
N VAL A 121 9.21 3.19 -9.65
CA VAL A 121 7.76 3.38 -9.63
C VAL A 121 7.05 2.06 -9.87
N HIS A 122 6.12 1.71 -8.97
CA HIS A 122 5.30 0.52 -9.03
C HIS A 122 3.83 0.89 -9.17
N GLU A 123 3.15 0.21 -10.10
CA GLU A 123 1.75 0.51 -10.41
C GLU A 123 0.82 -0.64 -10.04
N TYR A 124 -0.34 -0.30 -9.46
CA TYR A 124 -1.32 -1.31 -9.02
C TYR A 124 -2.73 -1.01 -9.52
N MET A 125 -3.40 -2.03 -10.06
CA MET A 125 -4.82 -1.94 -10.38
C MET A 125 -5.66 -1.78 -9.10
N PRO A 126 -6.76 -1.01 -9.12
CA PRO A 126 -7.63 -0.82 -7.95
C PRO A 126 -8.13 -2.14 -7.34
N ALA A 127 -8.43 -3.13 -8.19
CA ALA A 127 -8.87 -4.45 -7.73
C ALA A 127 -7.76 -5.21 -6.98
N VAL A 128 -6.50 -5.04 -7.39
CA VAL A 128 -5.34 -5.66 -6.72
C VAL A 128 -5.09 -5.00 -5.36
N VAL A 129 -5.21 -3.67 -5.27
CA VAL A 129 -5.10 -2.93 -4.01
C VAL A 129 -6.16 -3.40 -3.02
N LYS A 130 -7.42 -3.44 -3.45
CA LYS A 130 -8.55 -3.93 -2.62
C LYS A 130 -8.37 -5.37 -2.19
N GLN A 131 -7.90 -6.24 -3.09
CA GLN A 131 -7.59 -7.64 -2.77
C GLN A 131 -6.51 -7.75 -1.69
N ALA A 132 -5.45 -6.95 -1.78
CA ALA A 132 -4.33 -6.99 -0.84
C ALA A 132 -4.72 -6.49 0.56
N VAL A 133 -5.57 -5.47 0.66
CA VAL A 133 -5.92 -4.81 1.93
C VAL A 133 -7.13 -5.45 2.61
N VAL A 134 -8.16 -5.80 1.84
CA VAL A 134 -9.47 -6.25 2.37
C VAL A 134 -9.68 -7.75 2.14
N GLY A 135 -8.91 -8.39 1.25
CA GLY A 135 -9.08 -9.78 0.85
C GLY A 135 -10.10 -9.99 -0.28
N THR A 136 -10.65 -8.92 -0.84
CA THR A 136 -11.55 -8.97 -2.01
C THR A 136 -11.36 -7.77 -2.92
N GLY A 137 -11.19 -8.01 -4.22
CA GLY A 137 -11.11 -6.94 -5.24
C GLY A 137 -12.39 -6.12 -5.43
N ARG A 138 -13.51 -6.54 -4.83
CA ARG A 138 -14.81 -5.87 -4.93
C ARG A 138 -15.15 -4.98 -3.72
N ALA A 139 -14.18 -4.78 -2.81
CA ALA A 139 -14.38 -3.96 -1.62
C ALA A 139 -14.83 -2.53 -1.96
N ASP A 140 -15.68 -1.97 -1.11
CA ASP A 140 -16.06 -0.56 -1.15
C ASP A 140 -14.99 0.33 -0.47
N LYS A 141 -15.08 1.65 -0.68
CA LYS A 141 -14.10 2.60 -0.14
C LYS A 141 -14.08 2.65 1.39
N LEU A 142 -15.23 2.49 2.05
CA LEU A 142 -15.33 2.53 3.51
C LEU A 142 -14.66 1.30 4.13
N GLN A 143 -14.78 0.14 3.49
CA GLN A 143 -14.10 -1.09 3.88
C GLN A 143 -12.58 -0.94 3.79
N VAL A 144 -12.08 -0.35 2.69
CA VAL A 144 -10.65 -0.07 2.54
C VAL A 144 -10.18 0.88 3.65
N GLN A 145 -10.85 2.01 3.84
CA GLN A 145 -10.51 2.98 4.89
C GLN A 145 -10.50 2.37 6.29
N HIS A 146 -11.51 1.56 6.62
CA HIS A 146 -11.58 0.85 7.90
C HIS A 146 -10.41 -0.12 8.08
N MET A 147 -10.07 -0.86 7.02
CA MET A 147 -8.94 -1.79 7.06
C MET A 147 -7.61 -1.07 7.21
N ILE A 148 -7.40 0.06 6.51
CA ILE A 148 -6.20 0.88 6.66
C ILE A 148 -6.04 1.40 8.08
N LYS A 149 -7.11 1.92 8.70
CA LYS A 149 -7.09 2.32 10.11
C LYS A 149 -6.59 1.20 11.00
N ARG A 150 -7.07 -0.03 10.79
CA ARG A 150 -6.68 -1.19 11.60
C ARG A 150 -5.26 -1.68 11.31
N LEU A 151 -4.90 -1.85 10.04
CA LEU A 151 -3.60 -2.38 9.63
C LEU A 151 -2.45 -1.45 10.00
N LEU A 152 -2.68 -0.14 9.98
CA LEU A 152 -1.70 0.88 10.39
C LEU A 152 -1.87 1.33 11.84
N SER A 153 -2.82 0.74 12.58
CA SER A 153 -3.12 1.08 13.98
C SER A 153 -3.33 2.58 14.23
N LEU A 154 -4.04 3.25 13.32
CA LEU A 154 -4.35 4.68 13.43
C LEU A 154 -5.40 4.92 14.52
N SER A 155 -5.20 5.97 15.31
CA SER A 155 -6.14 6.39 16.36
C SER A 155 -7.49 6.82 15.76
N GLU A 156 -7.44 7.58 14.67
CA GLU A 156 -8.60 8.15 13.98
C GLU A 156 -8.77 7.56 12.58
N SER A 157 -9.94 7.81 11.98
CA SER A 157 -10.16 7.41 10.59
C SER A 157 -9.35 8.34 9.69
N PRO A 158 -8.48 7.80 8.80
CA PRO A 158 -7.75 8.64 7.85
C PRO A 158 -8.71 9.33 6.87
N PRO A 159 -8.35 10.48 6.27
CA PRO A 159 -9.05 11.04 5.13
C PRO A 159 -9.21 10.02 4.00
N ALA A 160 -10.27 10.13 3.18
CA ALA A 160 -10.56 9.14 2.14
C ALA A 160 -9.42 8.98 1.13
N ASP A 161 -8.90 10.09 0.56
CA ASP A 161 -7.79 10.01 -0.40
C ASP A 161 -6.50 9.49 0.27
N GLY A 162 -6.25 9.87 1.53
CA GLY A 162 -5.11 9.38 2.30
C GLY A 162 -5.18 7.87 2.59
N ALA A 163 -6.38 7.34 2.80
CA ALA A 163 -6.59 5.89 2.90
C ALA A 163 -6.34 5.17 1.58
N ASP A 164 -6.81 5.72 0.46
CA ASP A 164 -6.58 5.14 -0.87
C ASP A 164 -5.07 5.11 -1.18
N ALA A 165 -4.33 6.19 -0.89
CA ALA A 165 -2.87 6.24 -1.03
C ALA A 165 -2.13 5.27 -0.09
N ALA A 166 -2.56 5.16 1.17
CA ALA A 166 -2.02 4.19 2.12
C ALA A 166 -2.28 2.75 1.69
N ALA A 167 -3.42 2.47 1.07
CA ALA A 167 -3.75 1.15 0.53
C ALA A 167 -2.83 0.77 -0.63
N VAL A 168 -2.50 1.72 -1.51
CA VAL A 168 -1.54 1.52 -2.60
C VAL A 168 -0.14 1.21 -2.04
N ALA A 169 0.35 2.01 -1.09
CA ALA A 169 1.64 1.75 -0.43
C ALA A 169 1.68 0.37 0.25
N LEU A 170 0.63 0.03 0.99
CA LEU A 170 0.55 -1.24 1.72
C LEU A 170 0.45 -2.43 0.76
N CYS A 171 -0.28 -2.29 -0.35
CA CYS A 171 -0.33 -3.28 -1.42
C CYS A 171 1.07 -3.58 -1.96
N HIS A 172 1.86 -2.53 -2.20
CA HIS A 172 3.25 -2.67 -2.64
C HIS A 172 4.10 -3.41 -1.59
N CYS A 173 4.01 -3.03 -0.31
CA CYS A 173 4.74 -3.71 0.76
C CYS A 173 4.47 -5.22 0.80
N TYR A 174 3.20 -5.62 0.71
CA TYR A 174 2.82 -7.04 0.69
C TYR A 174 3.33 -7.74 -0.56
N ARG A 175 3.21 -7.13 -1.74
CA ARG A 175 3.70 -7.68 -3.01
C ARG A 175 5.20 -7.89 -3.00
N ARG A 176 5.98 -6.89 -2.56
CA ARG A 176 7.45 -6.98 -2.45
C ARG A 176 7.87 -8.12 -1.52
N THR A 177 7.16 -8.27 -0.40
CA THR A 177 7.41 -9.33 0.58
C THR A 177 7.09 -10.73 0.05
N SER A 178 5.97 -10.90 -0.66
CA SER A 178 5.62 -12.17 -1.30
C SER A 178 6.61 -12.59 -2.38
N LEU A 179 7.11 -11.63 -3.18
CA LEU A 179 8.15 -11.88 -4.18
C LEU A 179 9.50 -12.26 -3.55
N ALA A 180 9.79 -11.76 -2.35
CA ALA A 180 10.99 -12.10 -1.58
C ALA A 180 10.96 -13.51 -0.94
N GLY A 181 9.91 -14.31 -1.18
CA GLY A 181 9.84 -15.71 -0.75
C GLY A 181 9.46 -15.93 0.72
N ILE A 182 8.83 -14.94 1.36
CA ILE A 182 8.32 -15.10 2.73
C ILE A 182 6.98 -15.81 2.66
N SER A 183 6.89 -16.97 3.33
CA SER A 183 5.66 -17.72 3.45
C SER A 183 4.57 -16.84 4.07
N ALA A 184 3.37 -16.86 3.47
CA ALA A 184 2.16 -16.19 3.98
C ALA A 184 1.83 -16.56 5.44
N ASP A 185 2.40 -17.64 5.97
CA ASP A 185 2.29 -18.05 7.38
C ASP A 185 3.01 -17.10 8.37
N GLU A 186 4.03 -16.34 7.95
CA GLU A 186 4.76 -15.39 8.81
C GLU A 186 4.18 -13.96 8.72
N VAL A 187 3.51 -13.64 7.60
CA VAL A 187 2.84 -12.36 7.40
C VAL A 187 1.37 -12.56 7.77
N GLY A 188 0.94 -12.10 8.94
CA GLY A 188 -0.40 -12.32 9.53
C GLY A 188 -1.63 -11.79 8.75
N VAL A 189 -1.54 -11.66 7.43
CA VAL A 189 -2.53 -11.09 6.50
C VAL A 189 -3.71 -12.03 6.26
N GLU A 190 -3.51 -13.36 6.26
CA GLU A 190 -4.61 -14.29 5.95
C GLU A 190 -5.59 -14.52 7.11
N LYS A 191 -5.14 -14.41 8.36
CA LYS A 191 -6.01 -14.69 9.52
C LYS A 191 -6.92 -13.52 9.89
N THR A 192 -6.48 -12.27 9.72
CA THR A 192 -7.23 -11.11 10.22
C THR A 192 -8.50 -10.81 9.39
N ALA A 193 -8.42 -10.84 8.06
CA ALA A 193 -9.57 -10.54 7.19
C ALA A 193 -10.67 -11.62 7.30
N MET A 194 -10.28 -12.90 7.39
CA MET A 194 -11.22 -14.01 7.48
C MET A 194 -11.83 -14.16 8.88
N GLN A 195 -11.07 -13.91 9.96
CA GLN A 195 -11.61 -13.90 11.33
C GLN A 195 -12.62 -12.76 11.57
N LEU A 196 -12.46 -11.61 10.93
CA LEU A 196 -13.37 -10.46 11.07
C LEU A 196 -14.66 -10.60 10.27
N LEU A 197 -14.60 -11.23 9.09
CA LEU A 197 -15.81 -11.63 8.36
C LEU A 197 -16.61 -12.70 9.13
N ALA A 198 -15.93 -13.59 9.87
CA ALA A 198 -16.60 -14.54 10.76
C ALA A 198 -17.25 -13.86 11.98
N GLN A 199 -16.56 -12.89 12.61
CA GLN A 199 -17.09 -12.16 13.78
C GLN A 199 -18.24 -11.21 13.44
N SER A 200 -18.22 -10.56 12.27
CA SER A 200 -19.30 -9.69 11.81
C SER A 200 -20.57 -10.46 11.40
N ARG A 201 -20.43 -11.71 10.92
CA ARG A 201 -21.56 -12.63 10.70
C ARG A 201 -22.18 -13.15 12.00
N TYR A 202 -21.38 -13.34 13.05
CA TYR A 202 -21.87 -13.80 14.36
C TYR A 202 -22.72 -12.73 15.09
N ARG A 203 -22.32 -11.45 15.04
CA ARG A 203 -23.04 -10.34 15.69
C ARG A 203 -24.37 -9.96 15.04
N ARG A 204 -24.62 -10.33 13.78
CA ARG A 204 -25.91 -10.10 13.10
C ARG A 204 -26.95 -11.18 13.35
N ARG A 205 -26.56 -12.33 13.90
CA ARG A 205 -27.46 -13.47 14.15
C ARG A 205 -27.92 -13.57 15.62
N SER A 206 -27.41 -12.69 16.47
CA SER A 206 -27.64 -12.65 17.93
C SER A 206 -28.38 -11.37 18.37
N ARG A 207 -29.11 -10.74 17.44
CA ARG A 207 -30.14 -9.72 17.72
C ARG A 207 -31.45 -10.17 17.12
#